data_AF-A0A7G2TM67-F1
#
_entry.id   AF-A0A7G2TM67-F1
#
_cell.length_a   1.000
_cell.length_b   1.000
_cell.length_c   1.000
_cell.angle_alpha   90.00
_cell.angle_beta   90.00
_cell.angle_gamma   90.00
#
_symmetry.space_group_name_H-M   'P 1'
#
loop_
_entity.id
_entity.type
_entity.pdbx_description
1 polymer ?
#
loop_
_entity_poly.entity_id
_entity_poly.type
_entity_poly.pdbx_seq_one_letter_code
_entity_poly.pdbx_strand_id
1 'polypeptide(L)'
;MRLRAACLLAVLAASPAQAETAAECAAFWQALAGVWRDYPGVWTAPDTALALVDDFRKLSGGAVAGDRIASYRLMHRYALSGDRQSADLQRRIGARCDALLPAPGTK
;
A
#
# COMPACT_ATOMS: atom_id res chain seq x y z
N MET A 1 14.52 48.28 -24.21
CA MET A 1 14.59 46.93 -24.82
C MET A 1 13.73 45.99 -23.98
N ARG A 2 12.69 45.40 -24.59
CA ARG A 2 11.73 44.49 -23.94
C ARG A 2 12.32 43.09 -23.92
N LEU A 3 12.57 42.51 -22.75
CA LEU A 3 12.81 41.07 -22.62
C LEU A 3 11.53 40.42 -22.09
N ARG A 4 10.83 39.79 -23.04
CA ARG A 4 9.82 38.76 -22.78
C ARG A 4 10.53 37.55 -22.17
N ALA A 5 10.14 37.14 -20.98
CA ALA A 5 10.40 35.79 -20.49
C ALA A 5 9.04 35.20 -20.08
N ALA A 6 8.35 34.69 -21.09
CA ALA A 6 7.16 33.89 -20.92
C ALA A 6 7.56 32.48 -20.45
N CYS A 7 6.67 31.88 -19.66
CA CYS A 7 6.51 30.45 -19.45
C CYS A 7 7.74 29.66 -18.95
N LEU A 8 7.94 29.64 -17.64
CA LEU A 8 8.25 28.39 -16.97
C LEU A 8 6.98 27.95 -16.23
N LEU A 9 6.12 27.28 -17.00
CA LEU A 9 5.10 26.39 -16.46
C LEU A 9 5.80 25.47 -15.46
N ALA A 10 5.54 25.70 -14.18
CA ALA A 10 5.80 24.74 -13.13
C ALA A 10 4.98 23.49 -13.49
N VAL A 11 5.61 22.55 -14.18
CA VAL A 11 5.15 21.17 -14.22
C VAL A 11 5.25 20.73 -12.76
N LEU A 12 4.16 20.90 -12.02
CA LEU A 12 3.86 20.05 -10.89
C LEU A 12 3.88 18.64 -11.46
N ALA A 13 5.05 18.01 -11.40
CA ALA A 13 5.16 16.58 -11.27
C ALA A 13 4.41 16.25 -9.97
N ALA A 14 3.08 16.19 -10.06
CA ALA A 14 2.34 15.23 -9.29
C ALA A 14 2.99 13.91 -9.69
N SER A 15 3.97 13.47 -8.88
CA SER A 15 4.46 12.10 -8.94
C SER A 15 3.20 11.26 -9.08
N PRO A 16 3.00 10.53 -10.20
CA PRO A 16 1.87 9.63 -10.26
C PRO A 16 2.05 8.79 -9.00
N ALA A 17 1.07 8.87 -8.11
CA ALA A 17 1.07 8.03 -6.93
C ALA A 17 1.14 6.62 -7.51
N GLN A 18 2.34 6.02 -7.47
CA GLN A 18 2.63 4.78 -8.19
C GLN A 18 1.54 3.80 -7.79
N ALA A 19 0.82 3.30 -8.81
CA ALA A 19 -0.18 2.27 -8.59
C ALA A 19 0.58 1.09 -8.00
N GLU A 20 0.26 0.72 -6.76
CA GLU A 20 0.83 -0.48 -6.15
C GLU A 20 0.53 -1.64 -7.09
N THR A 21 1.53 -2.45 -7.42
CA THR A 21 1.25 -3.67 -8.18
C THR A 21 0.54 -4.69 -7.30
N ALA A 22 -0.15 -5.67 -7.89
CA ALA A 22 -0.73 -6.76 -7.10
C ALA A 22 0.34 -7.48 -6.24
N ALA A 23 1.57 -7.63 -6.74
CA ALA A 23 2.67 -8.21 -5.97
C ALA A 23 3.09 -7.34 -4.75
N GLU A 24 3.05 -6.01 -4.87
CA GLU A 24 3.30 -5.09 -3.77
C GLU A 24 2.16 -5.07 -2.75
N CYS A 25 0.91 -5.13 -3.22
CA CYS A 25 -0.26 -5.26 -2.35
C CYS A 25 -0.23 -6.57 -1.54
N ALA A 26 0.18 -7.69 -2.16
CA ALA A 26 0.42 -8.93 -1.44
C ALA A 26 1.49 -8.74 -0.33
N ALA A 27 2.59 -8.04 -0.62
CA ALA A 27 3.62 -7.75 0.37
C ALA A 27 3.12 -6.83 1.50
N PHE A 28 2.30 -5.83 1.17
CA PHE A 28 1.70 -4.89 2.13
C PHE A 28 0.80 -5.59 3.14
N TRP A 29 -0.11 -6.45 2.68
CA TRP A 29 -1.02 -7.20 3.55
C TRP A 29 -0.29 -8.31 4.32
N GLN A 30 0.73 -8.94 3.72
CA GLN A 30 1.58 -9.91 4.41
C GLN A 30 2.35 -9.26 5.56
N ALA A 31 2.86 -8.05 5.36
CA ALA A 31 3.51 -7.28 6.42
C ALA A 31 2.52 -6.93 7.55
N LEU A 32 1.28 -6.53 7.22
CA LEU A 32 0.25 -6.24 8.22
C LEU A 32 -0.09 -7.48 9.05
N ALA A 33 -0.32 -8.63 8.41
CA ALA A 33 -0.57 -9.89 9.09
C ALA A 33 0.59 -10.25 10.05
N GLY A 34 1.84 -10.00 9.63
CA GLY A 34 3.01 -10.15 10.48
C GLY A 34 2.99 -9.24 11.71
N VAL A 35 2.60 -7.97 11.56
CA VAL A 35 2.47 -7.04 12.69
C VAL A 35 1.35 -7.49 13.63
N TRP A 36 0.16 -7.85 13.14
CA TRP A 36 -0.93 -8.29 14.01
C TRP A 36 -0.60 -9.56 14.80
N ARG A 37 0.22 -10.47 14.25
CA ARG A 37 0.75 -11.61 15.00
C ARG A 37 1.73 -11.21 16.11
N ASP A 38 2.53 -10.16 15.91
CA ASP A 38 3.46 -9.65 16.92
C ASP A 38 2.75 -8.91 18.07
N TYR A 39 1.54 -8.36 17.83
CA TYR A 39 0.77 -7.56 18.79
C TYR A 39 -0.63 -8.14 19.03
N PRO A 40 -0.72 -9.34 19.66
CA PRO A 40 -2.00 -9.95 19.98
C PRO A 40 -2.79 -9.04 20.92
N GLY A 41 -4.04 -8.73 20.55
CA GLY A 41 -4.95 -7.90 21.36
C GLY A 41 -5.21 -6.49 20.82
N VAL A 42 -4.43 -5.98 19.86
CA VAL A 42 -4.76 -4.72 19.18
C VAL A 42 -5.70 -4.94 17.98
N TRP A 43 -5.46 -6.02 17.23
CA TRP A 43 -6.30 -6.47 16.13
C TRP A 43 -6.27 -8.00 16.05
N THR A 44 -7.43 -8.64 15.90
CA THR A 44 -7.59 -10.10 16.07
C THR A 44 -7.87 -10.87 14.78
N ALA A 45 -7.50 -10.33 13.62
CA ALA A 45 -7.81 -10.98 12.33
C ALA A 45 -6.61 -11.03 11.36
N PRO A 46 -5.45 -11.62 11.75
CA PRO A 46 -4.35 -11.85 10.81
C PRO A 46 -4.80 -12.65 9.58
N ASP A 47 -5.76 -13.56 9.74
CA ASP A 47 -6.27 -14.39 8.65
C ASP A 47 -7.02 -13.58 7.59
N THR A 48 -7.69 -12.48 7.96
CA THR A 48 -8.32 -11.58 6.98
C THR A 48 -7.28 -10.88 6.11
N ALA A 49 -6.16 -10.45 6.70
CA ALA A 49 -5.06 -9.87 5.93
C ALA A 49 -4.41 -10.92 5.01
N LEU A 50 -4.28 -12.18 5.46
CA LEU A 50 -3.74 -13.26 4.64
C LEU A 50 -4.65 -13.64 3.47
N ALA A 51 -5.97 -13.59 3.65
CA ALA A 51 -6.90 -13.81 2.54
C ALA A 51 -6.67 -12.78 1.41
N LEU A 52 -6.44 -11.51 1.77
CA LEU A 52 -6.08 -10.46 0.81
C LEU A 52 -4.73 -10.75 0.14
N VAL A 53 -3.74 -11.27 0.86
CA VAL A 53 -2.46 -11.71 0.26
C VAL A 53 -2.72 -12.73 -0.84
N ASP A 54 -3.55 -13.73 -0.59
CA ASP A 54 -3.85 -14.77 -1.57
C ASP A 54 -4.59 -14.21 -2.80
N ASP A 55 -5.51 -13.27 -2.62
CA ASP A 55 -6.21 -12.64 -3.73
C ASP A 55 -5.26 -11.79 -4.60
N PHE A 56 -4.38 -11.01 -3.98
CA PHE A 56 -3.36 -10.27 -4.72
C PHE A 56 -2.31 -11.18 -5.38
N ARG A 57 -1.97 -12.31 -4.76
CA ARG A 57 -1.10 -13.32 -5.39
C ARG A 57 -1.75 -13.92 -6.62
N LYS A 58 -3.07 -14.19 -6.62
CA LYS A 58 -3.76 -14.66 -7.84
C LYS A 58 -3.68 -13.60 -8.95
N LEU A 59 -3.91 -12.33 -8.61
CA LEU A 59 -3.84 -11.21 -9.56
C LEU A 59 -2.43 -10.98 -10.11
N SER A 60 -1.38 -11.28 -9.33
CA SER A 60 0.01 -11.10 -9.74
C SER A 60 0.61 -12.32 -10.48
N GLY A 61 -0.14 -13.39 -10.69
CA GLY A 61 0.39 -14.65 -11.23
C GLY A 61 1.27 -15.42 -10.24
N GLY A 62 1.06 -15.23 -8.94
CA GLY A 62 1.73 -15.91 -7.84
C GLY A 62 2.85 -15.11 -7.16
N ALA A 63 3.19 -13.93 -7.70
CA ALA A 63 4.29 -13.10 -7.22
C ALA A 63 3.96 -12.31 -5.94
N VAL A 64 4.99 -12.07 -5.14
CA VAL A 64 4.98 -11.18 -3.96
C VAL A 64 6.25 -10.33 -4.01
N ALA A 65 6.14 -9.02 -3.82
CA ALA A 65 7.29 -8.11 -3.74
C ALA A 65 7.99 -8.26 -2.37
N GLY A 66 8.71 -9.36 -2.19
CA GLY A 66 9.27 -9.78 -0.90
C GLY A 66 10.23 -8.76 -0.29
N ASP A 67 10.96 -8.02 -1.12
CA ASP A 67 11.86 -6.92 -0.76
C ASP A 67 11.14 -5.74 -0.08
N ARG A 68 9.84 -5.56 -0.33
CA ARG A 68 9.02 -4.49 0.26
C ARG A 68 8.48 -4.82 1.65
N ILE A 69 8.41 -6.10 2.02
CA ILE A 69 7.76 -6.58 3.26
C ILE A 69 8.37 -5.92 4.51
N ALA A 70 9.70 -5.83 4.58
CA ALA A 70 10.38 -5.24 5.74
C ALA A 70 10.01 -3.76 5.93
N SER A 71 9.98 -2.98 4.84
CA SER A 71 9.59 -1.58 4.86
C SER A 71 8.12 -1.40 5.26
N TYR A 72 7.21 -2.22 4.72
CA TYR A 72 5.80 -2.17 5.10
C TYR A 72 5.57 -2.57 6.55
N ARG A 73 6.35 -3.52 7.09
CA ARG A 73 6.26 -3.91 8.51
C ARG A 73 6.61 -2.73 9.42
N LEU A 74 7.66 -1.96 9.09
CA LEU A 74 8.01 -0.75 9.82
C LEU A 74 6.90 0.29 9.78
N MET A 75 6.37 0.58 8.59
CA MET A 75 5.26 1.51 8.41
C MET A 75 4.03 1.09 9.23
N HIS A 76 3.62 -0.19 9.17
CA HIS A 76 2.48 -0.70 9.95
C HIS A 76 2.71 -0.59 11.46
N ARG A 77 3.94 -0.85 11.95
CA ARG A 77 4.29 -0.69 13.37
C ARG A 77 4.21 0.76 13.82
N TYR A 78 4.72 1.71 13.02
CA TYR A 78 4.64 3.12 13.36
C TYR A 78 3.20 3.66 13.29
N ALA A 79 2.41 3.21 12.31
CA ALA A 79 0.99 3.51 12.25
C ALA A 79 0.27 3.01 13.51
N LEU A 80 0.57 1.79 13.94
CA LEU A 80 0.05 1.19 15.17
C LEU A 80 0.45 1.98 16.43
N SER A 81 1.67 2.53 16.47
CA SER A 81 2.13 3.38 17.58
C SER A 81 1.57 4.81 17.55
N GLY A 82 0.68 5.14 16.62
CA GLY A 82 0.04 6.44 16.51
C GLY A 82 0.78 7.48 15.67
N ASP A 83 1.81 7.08 14.90
CA ASP A 83 2.47 7.98 13.96
C ASP A 83 1.52 8.34 12.80
N ARG A 84 1.19 9.63 12.69
CA ARG A 84 0.19 10.11 11.72
C ARG A 84 0.66 9.91 10.28
N GLN A 85 1.95 10.13 10.01
CA GLN A 85 2.48 10.01 8.65
C GLN A 85 2.39 8.57 8.15
N SER A 86 2.76 7.61 8.99
CA SER A 86 2.67 6.18 8.70
C SER A 86 1.23 5.72 8.57
N ALA A 87 0.32 6.19 9.45
CA ALA A 87 -1.10 5.87 9.35
C ALA A 87 -1.73 6.42 8.05
N ASP A 88 -1.39 7.64 7.66
CA ASP A 88 -1.84 8.25 6.41
C ASP A 88 -1.30 7.48 5.19
N LEU A 89 -0.02 7.08 5.23
CA LEU A 89 0.58 6.27 4.18
C LEU A 89 -0.09 4.90 4.08
N GLN A 90 -0.29 4.22 5.21
CA GLN A 90 -0.98 2.94 5.29
C GLN A 90 -2.38 3.01 4.66
N ARG A 91 -3.18 4.04 4.99
CA ARG A 91 -4.53 4.21 4.40
C ARG A 91 -4.49 4.44 2.90
N ARG A 92 -3.55 5.26 2.40
CA ARG A 92 -3.43 5.52 0.96
C ARG A 92 -2.99 4.29 0.18
N ILE A 93 -2.10 3.47 0.72
CA ILE A 93 -1.67 2.21 0.10
C ILE A 93 -2.82 1.21 0.12
N GLY A 94 -3.50 1.03 1.27
CA GLY A 94 -4.67 0.17 1.39
C GLY A 94 -5.74 0.51 0.34
N ALA A 95 -6.11 1.79 0.22
CA ALA A 95 -7.09 2.23 -0.77
C ALA A 95 -6.65 1.96 -2.23
N ARG A 96 -5.35 2.06 -2.53
CA ARG A 96 -4.82 1.68 -3.86
C ARG A 96 -4.90 0.19 -4.10
N CYS A 97 -4.64 -0.63 -3.09
CA CYS A 97 -4.79 -2.08 -3.18
C CYS A 97 -6.25 -2.49 -3.37
N ASP A 98 -7.17 -1.89 -2.62
CA ASP A 98 -8.61 -2.15 -2.75
C ASP A 98 -9.11 -1.87 -4.17
N ALA A 99 -8.55 -0.84 -4.84
CA ALA A 99 -8.91 -0.49 -6.22
C ALA A 99 -8.44 -1.51 -7.27
N LEU A 100 -7.55 -2.45 -6.93
CA LEU A 100 -7.12 -3.54 -7.82
C LEU A 100 -7.99 -4.79 -7.69
N LEU A 101 -8.78 -4.90 -6.62
CA LEU A 101 -9.66 -6.06 -6.42
C LEU A 101 -10.88 -5.94 -7.34
N PRO A 102 -11.38 -7.07 -7.88
CA PRO A 102 -12.63 -7.08 -8.63
C PRO A 102 -13.77 -6.52 -7.79
N ALA A 103 -14.68 -5.77 -8.43
CA ALA A 103 -15.89 -5.30 -7.76
C ALA A 103 -16.70 -6.51 -7.26
N PRO A 104 -17.33 -6.44 -6.07
CA PRO A 104 -18.16 -7.52 -5.56
C PRO A 104 -19.22 -7.93 -6.59
N GLY A 105 -19.21 -9.19 -7.01
CA GLY A 105 -20.19 -9.75 -7.95
C GLY A 105 -19.75 -9.83 -9.41
N THR A 106 -18.53 -9.41 -9.75
CA THR A 106 -17.92 -9.66 -11.07
C THR A 106 -17.04 -10.91 -10.98
N LYS A 107 -17.55 -12.05 -11.46
CA LYS A 107 -16.78 -13.29 -11.67
C LYS A 107 -16.61 -13.52 -13.16
#